data_AF-L0CJ75-F1
#
_entry.id   AF-L0CJ75-F1
#
_cell.length_a   1.000
_cell.length_b   1.000
_cell.length_c   1.000
_cell.angle_alpha   90.00
_cell.angle_beta   90.00
_cell.angle_gamma   90.00
#
_symmetry.space_group_name_H-M   'P 1'
#
loop_
_entity.id
_entity.type
_entity.pdbx_description
1 polymer ?
#
loop_
_entity_poly.entity_id
_entity_poly.type
_entity_poly.pdbx_seq_one_letter_code
_entity_poly.pdbx_strand_id
1 'polypeptide(L)' 'IDMENPKHQRDVENVLRDALKKDRARVQMGKLSRFGLLELSRQRLKPALGESSHVACPRCAGTGVIRGIESTALH' A
#
# COMPACT_ATOMS: atom_id res chain seq x y z
N ILE A 1 -6.18 6.80 9.54
CA ILE A 1 -6.93 7.87 10.23
C ILE A 1 -8.26 7.25 10.59
N ASP A 2 -8.58 7.23 11.87
CA ASP A 2 -9.80 6.58 12.34
C ASP A 2 -11.00 7.51 12.19
N MET A 3 -12.15 6.91 11.89
CA MET A 3 -13.41 7.61 11.68
C MET A 3 -14.47 6.89 12.51
N GLU A 4 -14.93 7.53 13.58
CA GLU A 4 -15.94 6.95 14.47
C GLU A 4 -17.31 6.84 13.79
N ASN A 5 -17.65 7.80 12.93
CA ASN A 5 -18.92 7.80 12.21
C ASN A 5 -18.84 6.91 10.94
N PRO A 6 -19.67 5.85 10.82
CA PRO A 6 -19.69 5.00 9.63
C PRO A 6 -20.04 5.75 8.34
N LYS A 7 -20.73 6.89 8.43
CA LYS A 7 -21.02 7.74 7.28
C LYS A 7 -19.74 8.26 6.64
N HIS A 8 -18.79 8.75 7.45
CA HIS A 8 -17.52 9.27 6.94
C HIS A 8 -16.70 8.18 6.24
N GLN A 9 -16.71 6.96 6.78
CA GLN A 9 -16.04 5.81 6.14
C GLN A 9 -16.61 5.55 4.74
N ARG A 10 -17.95 5.52 4.61
CA ARG A 10 -18.63 5.33 3.31
C ARG A 10 -18.34 6.47 2.34
N ASP A 11 -18.31 7.72 2.84
CA ASP A 11 -18.01 8.89 2.03
C ASP A 11 -16.59 8.80 1.44
N VAL A 12 -15.60 8.39 2.26
CA VAL A 12 -14.23 8.14 1.80
C VAL A 12 -14.16 6.99 0.77
N GLU A 13 -14.84 5.87 1.04
CA GLU A 13 -14.91 4.74 0.09
C GLU A 13 -15.52 5.17 -1.26
N ASN A 14 -16.59 5.97 -1.24
CA ASN A 14 -17.25 6.44 -2.44
C ASN A 14 -16.37 7.40 -3.25
N VAL A 15 -15.72 8.36 -2.57
CA VAL A 15 -14.78 9.29 -3.22
C VAL A 15 -13.62 8.53 -3.87
N LEU A 16 -13.05 7.54 -3.17
CA LEU A 16 -11.97 6.72 -3.73
C LEU A 16 -12.44 5.90 -4.93
N ARG A 17 -13.62 5.28 -4.83
CA ARG A 17 -14.23 4.52 -5.93
C ARG A 17 -14.43 5.39 -7.16
N ASP A 18 -14.94 6.60 -6.98
CA ASP A 18 -15.17 7.55 -8.07
C ASP A 18 -13.86 8.05 -8.70
N ALA A 19 -12.83 8.29 -7.89
CA ALA A 19 -11.50 8.64 -8.38
C ALA A 19 -10.90 7.52 -9.26
N LEU A 20 -11.10 6.26 -8.86
CA LEU A 20 -10.56 5.08 -9.56
C LEU A 20 -11.30 4.75 -10.86
N LYS A 21 -12.51 5.27 -11.10
CA LYS A 21 -13.27 5.03 -12.36
C LYS A 21 -12.52 5.51 -13.62
N LYS A 22 -11.63 6.48 -13.48
CA LYS A 22 -10.83 7.03 -14.59
C LYS A 22 -9.59 6.19 -14.90
N ASP A 23 -9.25 5.24 -14.04
CA ASP A 23 -8.11 4.34 -14.26
C ASP A 23 -8.44 3.35 -15.37
N ARG A 24 -7.47 3.12 -16.27
CA ARG A 24 -7.60 2.15 -17.37
C ARG A 24 -7.42 0.72 -16.89
N ALA A 25 -6.72 0.51 -15.78
CA ALA A 25 -6.57 -0.81 -15.19
C ALA A 25 -7.87 -1.24 -14.51
N ARG A 26 -8.22 -2.53 -14.58
CA ARG A 26 -9.28 -3.08 -13.74
C ARG A 26 -8.87 -2.95 -12.27
N VAL A 27 -9.71 -2.30 -11.47
CA VAL A 27 -9.51 -2.17 -10.02
C VAL A 27 -10.67 -2.82 -9.28
N GLN A 28 -10.35 -3.61 -8.25
CA GLN A 28 -11.31 -4.15 -7.30
C GLN A 28 -10.99 -3.56 -5.93
N MET A 29 -12.01 -3.08 -5.23
CA MET A 29 -11.87 -2.41 -3.94
C MET A 29 -12.81 -3.07 -2.93
N GLY A 30 -12.28 -3.34 -1.73
CA GLY A 30 -13.06 -3.80 -0.59
C GLY A 30 -13.75 -2.66 0.16
N LYS A 31 -14.32 -2.99 1.32
CA LYS A 31 -14.77 -2.00 2.32
C LYS A 31 -13.65 -1.76 3.33
N LEU A 32 -13.74 -0.67 4.08
CA LEU A 32 -12.89 -0.43 5.24
C LEU A 32 -13.07 -1.57 6.25
N SER A 33 -11.96 -2.17 6.67
CA SER A 33 -11.95 -3.27 7.62
C SER A 33 -12.19 -2.77 9.05
N ARG A 34 -12.47 -3.71 9.97
CA ARG A 34 -12.54 -3.42 11.41
C ARG A 34 -11.22 -2.83 11.95
N PHE A 35 -10.10 -3.08 11.28
CA PHE A 35 -8.79 -2.56 11.64
C PHE A 35 -8.47 -1.21 10.97
N GLY A 36 -9.43 -0.58 10.29
CA GLY A 36 -9.22 0.69 9.59
C GLY A 36 -8.39 0.58 8.31
N LEU A 37 -8.24 -0.64 7.77
CA LEU A 37 -7.50 -0.89 6.52
C LEU A 37 -8.46 -0.99 5.33
N LEU A 38 -8.08 -0.40 4.19
CA LEU A 38 -8.82 -0.54 2.94
C LEU A 38 -7.94 -1.33 1.95
N GLU A 39 -8.46 -2.47 1.52
CA GLU A 39 -7.79 -3.34 0.57
C GLU A 39 -8.28 -3.06 -0.86
N LEU A 40 -7.36 -3.08 -1.81
CA LEU A 40 -7.66 -2.98 -3.23
C LEU A 40 -6.68 -3.81 -4.05
N SER A 41 -7.16 -4.34 -5.17
CA SER A 41 -6.36 -5.02 -6.18
C SER A 41 -6.47 -4.24 -7.48
N ARG A 42 -5.33 -3.98 -8.12
CA ARG A 42 -5.23 -3.25 -9.38
C ARG A 42 -4.52 -4.12 -10.42
N GLN A 43 -5.14 -4.29 -11.58
CA GLN A 43 -4.56 -5.04 -12.70
C GLN A 43 -3.26 -4.39 -13.18
N ARG A 44 -2.21 -5.20 -13.32
CA ARG A 44 -0.93 -4.76 -13.87
C ARG A 44 -1.00 -4.70 -15.39
N LEU A 45 -0.93 -3.50 -15.97
CA LEU A 45 -0.91 -3.29 -17.43
C LEU A 45 0.52 -3.11 -17.99
N LYS A 46 1.44 -2.59 -17.17
CA LYS A 46 2.85 -2.33 -17.49
C LYS A 46 3.71 -2.59 -16.25
N PRO A 47 5.04 -2.76 -16.40
CA PRO A 47 5.95 -2.77 -15.27
C PRO A 47 5.73 -1.53 -14.38
N ALA A 48 5.84 -1.70 -13.07
CA ALA A 48 5.75 -0.56 -12.16
C ALA A 48 6.94 0.39 -12.39
N LEU A 49 6.76 1.69 -12.16
CA LEU A 49 7.86 2.66 -12.29
C LEU A 49 9.08 2.25 -11.46
N GLY A 50 8.86 1.69 -10.27
CA GLY A 50 9.92 1.17 -9.39
C GLY A 50 10.75 0.05 -10.02
N GLU A 51 10.16 -0.79 -10.87
CA GLU A 51 10.88 -1.90 -11.52
C GLU A 51 11.88 -1.41 -12.58
N SER A 52 11.61 -0.27 -13.23
CA SER A 52 12.48 0.25 -14.28
C SER A 52 13.47 1.32 -13.82
N SER A 53 13.21 1.97 -12.67
CA SER A 53 13.98 3.14 -12.23
C SER A 53 14.66 2.99 -10.87
N HIS A 54 14.44 1.87 -10.16
CA HIS A 54 15.01 1.66 -8.84
C HIS A 54 15.75 0.33 -8.76
N VAL A 55 16.76 0.29 -7.90
CA VAL A 55 17.47 -0.94 -7.49
C VAL A 55 17.20 -1.20 -6.01
N ALA A 56 17.27 -2.47 -5.58
CA ALA A 56 17.14 -2.80 -4.18
C ALA A 56 18.26 -2.10 -3.36
N CYS A 57 17.91 -1.56 -2.19
CA CYS A 57 18.88 -0.92 -1.32
C CYS A 57 20.01 -1.91 -0.96
N PRO A 58 21.28 -1.64 -1.26
CA PRO A 58 22.37 -2.61 -1.05
C PRO A 58 22.64 -2.88 0.43
N ARG A 59 22.18 -2.01 1.33
CA ARG A 59 22.43 -2.12 2.77
C ARG A 59 21.41 -2.97 3.51
N CYS A 60 20.13 -2.82 3.18
CA CYS A 60 19.04 -3.54 3.86
C CYS A 60 18.27 -4.50 2.94
N ALA A 61 18.67 -4.61 1.66
CA ALA A 61 18.00 -5.42 0.64
C ALA A 61 16.49 -5.15 0.52
N GLY A 62 16.06 -3.92 0.82
CA GLY A 62 14.64 -3.53 0.78
C GLY A 62 13.85 -3.79 2.07
N THR A 63 14.46 -4.33 3.13
CA THR A 63 13.78 -4.57 4.42
C THR A 63 13.49 -3.29 5.21
N GLY A 64 14.20 -2.20 4.91
CA GLY A 64 14.05 -0.92 5.61
C GLY A 64 14.70 -0.87 7.00
N VAL A 65 15.34 -1.97 7.45
CA VAL A 65 16.00 -2.06 8.76
C VAL A 65 17.39 -2.67 8.65
N ILE A 66 18.28 -2.32 9.57
CA ILE A 66 19.64 -2.87 9.67
C ILE A 66 19.81 -3.36 11.11
N ARG A 67 20.34 -4.58 11.29
CA ARG A 67 20.63 -5.10 12.62
C ARG A 67 21.70 -4.24 13.31
N GLY A 68 21.48 -3.95 14.59
CA GLY A 68 22.44 -3.23 15.41
C GLY A 68 23.71 -4.07 15.65
N ILE A 69 24.83 -3.39 15.89
CA ILE A 69 26.16 -4.02 16.04
C ILE A 69 26.14 -5.08 17.14
N GLU A 70 25.54 -4.78 18.29
CA GLU A 70 25.45 -5.72 19.42
C GLU A 70 24.72 -7.01 19.05
N SER A 71 23.60 -6.90 18.31
CA SER A 71 22.85 -8.08 17.84
C SER A 71 23.59 -8.86 16.77
N THR A 72 24.36 -8.18 15.92
CA THR A 72 25.18 -8.82 14.88
C THR A 72 26.41 -9.50 15.47
N ALA A 73 27.00 -8.96 16.54
CA ALA A 73 28.20 -9.48 17.18
C ALA A 73 27.96 -10.71 18.08
N LEU A 74 26.70 -11.01 18.39
CA LEU A 74 26.30 -12.22 19.13
C LEU A 74 26.16 -13.46 18.23
N HIS A 75 26.47 -13.34 16.93
CA HIS A 75 26.49 -14.41 15.94
C HIS A 75 27.84 -14.51 15.22
#